data_AF-A0A0F9BN84-F1
#
_entry.id   AF-A0A0F9BN84-F1
#
_cell.length_a   1.000
_cell.length_b   1.000
_cell.length_c   1.000
_cell.angle_alpha   90.00
_cell.angle_beta   90.00
_cell.angle_gamma   90.00
#
_symmetry.space_group_name_H-M   'P 1'
#
loop_
_entity.id
_entity.type
_entity.pdbx_description
1 polymer ?
#
loop_
_entity_poly.entity_id
_entity_poly.type
_entity_poly.pdbx_seq_one_letter_code
_entity_poly.pdbx_strand_id
1 'polypeptide(L)' 'MVNGGYKVKPTCRNITAYVNKRMDKTGISNISIGLPKLNKNTLNALRQNFKTVHIEGFMGYVHFER' A
#
# COMPACT_ATOMS: atom_id res chain seq x y z
N MET A 1 -15.08 -4.15 -10.34
CA MET A 1 -14.33 -3.27 -9.41
C MET A 1 -14.23 -3.97 -8.06
N VAL A 2 -13.03 -4.31 -7.58
CA VAL A 2 -12.88 -5.03 -6.30
C VAL A 2 -12.87 -4.01 -5.15
N ASN A 3 -14.04 -3.75 -4.57
CA ASN A 3 -14.21 -2.87 -3.40
C ASN A 3 -13.70 -3.59 -2.14
N GLY A 4 -12.39 -3.49 -1.89
CA GLY A 4 -11.74 -4.00 -0.68
C GLY A 4 -11.22 -2.84 0.17
N GLY A 5 -12.13 -2.12 0.83
CA GLY A 5 -11.75 -1.08 1.80
C GLY A 5 -11.03 -1.67 3.02
N TYR A 6 -9.98 -0.99 3.48
CA TYR A 6 -9.16 -1.43 4.60
C TYR A 6 -9.90 -1.20 5.94
N LYS A 7 -10.42 -2.27 6.57
CA LYS A 7 -11.31 -2.20 7.76
C LYS A 7 -10.57 -2.24 9.12
N VAL A 8 -9.25 -2.46 9.13
CA VAL A 8 -8.39 -2.58 10.33
C VAL A 8 -7.43 -1.40 10.37
N LYS A 9 -7.01 -0.92 11.56
CA LYS A 9 -6.03 0.17 11.66
C LYS A 9 -4.84 -0.10 10.73
N PRO A 10 -4.53 0.80 9.78
CA PRO A 10 -3.52 0.59 8.75
C PRO A 10 -2.12 0.66 9.38
N THR A 11 -1.60 -0.50 9.77
CA THR A 11 -0.21 -0.65 10.20
C THR A 11 0.66 -1.01 9.01
N CYS A 12 1.94 -0.64 9.04
CA CYS A 12 2.91 -1.02 8.00
C CYS A 12 2.85 -2.52 7.71
N ARG A 13 2.87 -3.36 8.75
CA ARG A 13 2.84 -4.82 8.62
C ARG A 13 1.63 -5.32 7.83
N ASN A 14 0.43 -4.82 8.16
CA ASN A 14 -0.79 -5.28 7.49
C ASN A 14 -0.84 -4.76 6.04
N ILE A 15 -0.42 -3.51 5.80
CA ILE A 15 -0.40 -2.92 4.45
C ILE A 15 0.57 -3.72 3.58
N THR A 16 1.79 -3.97 4.06
CA THR A 16 2.79 -4.77 3.35
C THR A 16 2.27 -6.16 3.01
N ALA A 17 1.66 -6.86 3.97
CA ALA A 17 1.09 -8.18 3.74
C ALA A 17 -0.04 -8.15 2.70
N TYR A 18 -0.91 -7.14 2.74
CA TYR A 18 -1.99 -6.99 1.76
C TYR A 18 -1.45 -6.72 0.35
N VAL A 19 -0.53 -5.77 0.22
CA VAL A 19 0.09 -5.38 -1.06
C VAL A 19 0.82 -6.58 -1.68
N ASN A 20 1.68 -7.26 -0.92
CA ASN A 20 2.39 -8.44 -1.40
C ASN A 20 1.43 -9.56 -1.81
N LYS A 21 0.44 -9.89 -0.97
CA LYS A 21 -0.57 -10.90 -1.30
C LYS A 21 -1.33 -10.58 -2.58
N ARG A 22 -1.63 -9.31 -2.84
CA ARG A 22 -2.30 -8.87 -4.07
C ARG A 22 -1.38 -9.01 -5.28
N MET A 23 -0.15 -8.51 -5.18
CA MET A 23 0.87 -8.60 -6.22
C MET A 23 1.16 -10.05 -6.60
N ASP A 24 1.34 -10.94 -5.62
CA ASP A 24 1.57 -12.37 -5.83
C ASP A 24 0.37 -13.04 -6.51
N LYS A 25 -0.86 -12.68 -6.11
CA LYS A 25 -2.08 -13.25 -6.70
C LYS A 25 -2.30 -12.83 -8.15
N THR A 26 -1.91 -11.62 -8.53
CA THR A 26 -2.12 -11.10 -9.89
C THR A 26 -0.88 -11.20 -10.77
N GLY A 27 0.29 -11.53 -10.22
CA GLY A 27 1.55 -11.54 -10.95
C GLY A 27 2.02 -10.15 -11.38
N ILE A 28 1.62 -9.09 -10.68
CA ILE A 28 2.00 -7.70 -11.01
C ILE A 28 3.09 -7.22 -10.05
N SER A 29 3.99 -6.39 -10.56
CA SER A 29 5.11 -5.82 -9.78
C SER A 29 4.79 -4.48 -9.13
N ASN A 30 3.68 -3.84 -9.52
CA ASN A 30 3.22 -2.56 -8.99
C ASN A 30 1.71 -2.58 -8.72
N ILE A 31 1.27 -1.82 -7.70
CA ILE A 31 -0.14 -1.67 -7.36
C ILE A 31 -0.38 -0.33 -6.67
N SER A 32 -1.52 0.29 -6.96
CA SER A 32 -2.01 1.46 -6.24
C SER A 32 -3.20 1.07 -5.38
N ILE A 33 -3.14 1.39 -4.08
CA ILE A 33 -4.24 1.11 -3.14
C ILE A 33 -4.65 2.40 -2.43
N GLY A 34 -5.96 2.58 -2.27
CA GLY A 34 -6.51 3.69 -1.48
C GLY A 34 -6.25 3.43 -0.01
N LEU A 35 -5.50 4.32 0.64
CA LEU A 35 -5.21 4.24 2.07
C LEU A 35 -5.63 5.54 2.75
N PRO A 36 -6.22 5.46 3.96
CA PRO A 36 -6.44 6.66 4.75
C PRO A 36 -5.08 7.30 5.09
N LYS A 37 -5.10 8.58 5.47
CA LYS A 37 -3.91 9.38 5.75
C LYS A 37 -2.91 8.61 6.63
N LEU A 38 -1.78 8.21 6.04
CA LEU A 38 -0.72 7.49 6.73
C LEU A 38 0.16 8.47 7.50
N ASN A 39 0.60 8.07 8.69
CA ASN A 39 1.61 8.85 9.41
C ASN A 39 3.01 8.64 8.80
N LYS A 40 3.92 9.58 9.06
CA LYS A 40 5.29 9.58 8.53
C LYS A 40 6.06 8.31 8.89
N ASN A 41 5.87 7.77 10.10
CA ASN A 41 6.54 6.55 10.55
C ASN A 41 6.11 5.32 9.73
N THR A 42 4.81 5.21 9.45
CA THR A 42 4.24 4.13 8.64
C THR A 42 4.73 4.21 7.21
N LEU A 43 4.78 5.41 6.62
CA LEU A 43 5.33 5.65 5.29
C LEU A 43 6.81 5.28 5.20
N ASN A 44 7.61 5.68 6.18
CA ASN A 44 9.03 5.32 6.24
C ASN A 44 9.22 3.81 6.36
N ALA A 45 8.43 3.13 7.19
CA ALA A 45 8.48 1.69 7.31
C ALA A 45 8.07 0.99 6.00
N LEU A 46 7.06 1.49 5.30
CA LEU A 46 6.65 0.96 3.99
C LEU A 46 7.75 1.12 2.94
N ARG A 47 8.44 2.27 2.93
CA ARG A 47 9.61 2.52 2.05
C ARG A 47 10.79 1.57 2.28
N GLN A 48 10.85 0.88 3.42
CA GLN A 48 11.87 -0.16 3.67
C GLN A 48 11.44 -1.53 3.11
N ASN A 49 10.16 -1.74 2.81
CA ASN A 49 9.61 -3.02 2.37
C ASN A 49 9.34 -3.07 0.85
N PHE A 50 9.31 -1.91 0.19
CA PHE A 50 8.98 -1.73 -1.21
C PHE A 50 10.05 -0.87 -1.87
N LYS A 51 10.41 -1.20 -3.10
CA LYS A 51 11.38 -0.42 -3.89
C LYS A 51 10.92 1.02 -4.10
N THR A 52 9.62 1.20 -4.37
CA THR A 52 9.02 2.54 -4.53
C THR A 52 7.72 2.62 -3.73
N VAL A 53 7.56 3.70 -2.96
CA VAL A 53 6.31 4.08 -2.28
C VAL A 53 6.01 5.54 -2.56
N HIS A 54 5.03 5.82 -3.43
CA HIS A 54 4.61 7.17 -3.81
C HIS A 54 3.18 7.43 -3.35
N ILE A 55 2.94 8.59 -2.73
CA ILE A 55 1.60 9.06 -2.39
C ILE A 55 1.06 9.87 -3.58
N GLU A 56 -0.02 9.40 -4.18
CA GLU A 56 -0.73 10.09 -5.25
C GLU A 56 -1.55 11.24 -4.65
N GLY A 57 -1.11 12.47 -4.92
CA GLY A 57 -1.51 13.68 -4.18
C GLY A 57 -2.98 14.07 -4.24
N PHE A 58 -3.78 13.52 -5.15
CA PHE A 58 -5.16 13.96 -5.37
C PHE A 58 -6.24 13.07 -4.74
N MET A 59 -5.93 11.83 -4.35
CA MET A 59 -7.00 10.88 -3.99
C MET A 59 -6.67 9.95 -2.80
N GLY A 60 -5.57 10.18 -2.07
CA GLY A 60 -5.21 9.32 -0.93
C GLY A 60 -4.82 7.90 -1.37
N TYR A 61 -4.35 7.74 -2.60
CA TYR A 61 -3.80 6.48 -3.07
C TYR A 61 -2.30 6.45 -2.79
N VAL A 62 -1.82 5.26 -2.47
CA VAL A 62 -0.39 5.00 -2.33
C VAL A 62 -0.02 3.95 -3.36
N HIS A 63 0.91 4.32 -4.22
CA HIS A 63 1.54 3.47 -5.21
C HIS A 63 2.67 2.69 -4.55
N PHE A 64 2.70 1.38 -4.77
CA PHE A 64 3.73 0.46 -4.29
C PHE A 64 4.35 -0.28 -5.48
N GLU A 65 5.67 -0.37 -5.49
CA GLU A 65 6.46 -1.18 -6.42
C GLU A 65 7.36 -2.13 -5.62
N ARG A 66 7.43 -3.40 -6.03
CA ARG A 66 8.42 -4.37 -5.52
C ARG A 66 9.76 -4.24 -6.21
#